data_AF-A0A438HY16-F1
#
_entry.id   AF-A0A438HY16-F1
#
_cell.length_a   1.000
_cell.length_b   1.000
_cell.length_c   1.000
_cell.angle_alpha   90.00
_cell.angle_beta   90.00
_cell.angle_gamma   90.00
#
_symmetry.space_group_name_H-M   'P 1'
#
loop_
_entity.id
_entity.type
_entity.pdbx_description
1 polymer ?
#
loop_
_entity_poly.entity_id
_entity_poly.type
_entity_poly.pdbx_seq_one_letter_code
_entity_poly.pdbx_strand_id
1 'polypeptide(L)' 'MEGTCYDCARVHGFGLCIKEDRPADLTSANTVEQKAAMEKWERSNCMSLMIMKHSIPKAIRGAIPEES' A
#
# COMPACT_ATOMS: atom_id res chain seq x y z
N MET A 1 15.09 27.04 10.89
CA MET A 1 13.90 26.20 11.16
C MET A 1 13.31 25.84 9.82
N GLU A 2 13.92 24.89 9.13
CA GLU A 2 13.54 24.45 7.79
C GLU A 2 13.55 22.93 7.82
N GLY A 3 12.46 22.26 7.42
CA GLY A 3 12.54 20.80 7.24
C GLY A 3 11.29 19.94 7.41
N THR A 4 10.05 20.46 7.39
CA THR A 4 8.86 19.58 7.47
C THR A 4 7.82 19.76 6.35
N CYS A 5 8.11 20.54 5.30
CA CYS A 5 7.20 20.66 4.16
C CYS A 5 7.51 19.69 3.00
N TYR A 6 8.49 18.81 3.16
CA TYR A 6 8.60 17.65 2.27
C TYR A 6 7.71 16.55 2.84
N ASP A 7 6.74 16.11 2.03
CA ASP A 7 6.01 14.83 2.13
C ASP A 7 4.52 14.81 2.47
N CYS A 8 3.86 15.96 2.73
CA CYS A 8 2.39 15.93 2.82
C CYS A 8 1.74 15.57 1.46
N ALA A 9 2.40 15.89 0.34
CA ALA A 9 1.91 15.55 -1.00
C ALA A 9 2.19 14.10 -1.45
N ARG A 10 3.17 13.42 -0.85
CA ARG A 10 3.55 12.04 -1.22
C ARG A 10 2.75 10.99 -0.45
N VAL A 11 2.15 11.37 0.68
CA VAL A 11 1.33 10.48 1.52
C VAL A 11 -0.13 10.35 1.03
N HIS A 12 -0.54 11.12 0.03
CA HIS A 12 -1.94 11.05 -0.45
C HIS A 12 -2.30 9.75 -1.19
N GLY A 13 -1.31 8.88 -1.48
CA GLY A 13 -1.52 7.62 -2.19
C GLY A 13 -1.68 6.37 -1.32
N PHE A 14 -1.12 6.33 -0.10
CA PHE A 14 -1.04 5.08 0.69
C PHE A 14 -2.39 4.60 1.25
N GLY A 15 -3.33 5.53 1.45
CA GLY A 15 -4.63 5.22 2.05
C GLY A 15 -5.64 4.60 1.11
N LEU A 16 -5.37 4.56 -0.20
CA LEU A 16 -6.32 4.01 -1.18
C LEU A 16 -6.59 2.54 -0.89
N CYS A 17 -5.54 1.73 -0.73
CA CYS A 17 -5.71 0.30 -0.43
C CYS A 17 -6.30 -0.03 0.96
N ILE A 18 -6.27 0.92 1.91
CA ILE A 18 -6.81 0.70 3.27
C ILE A 18 -8.28 1.13 3.33
N LYS A 19 -8.68 2.12 2.51
CA LYS A 19 -10.03 2.70 2.49
C LYS A 19 -10.92 2.12 1.40
N GLU A 20 -10.33 1.64 0.31
CA GLU A 20 -11.04 1.09 -0.85
C GLU A 20 -10.78 -0.42 -0.92
N ASP A 21 -11.87 -1.17 -1.09
CA ASP A 21 -11.81 -2.61 -1.37
C ASP A 21 -11.00 -2.88 -2.64
N ARG A 22 -10.38 -4.07 -2.69
CA ARG A 22 -9.67 -4.52 -3.87
C ARG A 22 -10.59 -4.43 -5.10
N PRO A 23 -10.18 -3.73 -6.18
CA PRO A 23 -10.92 -3.72 -7.44
C PRO A 23 -11.08 -5.15 -7.99
N ALA A 24 -12.17 -5.41 -8.72
CA ALA A 24 -12.37 -6.70 -9.37
C ALA A 24 -11.21 -7.03 -10.33
N ASP A 25 -10.87 -8.32 -10.42
CA ASP A 25 -9.75 -8.78 -11.25
C ASP A 25 -9.93 -8.35 -12.70
N LEU A 26 -8.82 -7.89 -13.28
CA LEU A 26 -8.83 -7.35 -14.63
C LEU A 26 -9.09 -8.46 -15.66
N THR A 27 -10.22 -8.39 -16.39
CA THR A 27 -10.49 -9.19 -17.60
C THR A 27 -9.90 -8.54 -18.88
N SER A 28 -9.74 -9.25 -19.99
CA SER A 28 -9.22 -8.66 -21.25
C SER A 28 -10.04 -7.46 -21.76
N ALA A 29 -11.32 -7.38 -21.38
CA ALA A 29 -12.27 -6.36 -21.81
C ALA A 29 -12.26 -5.05 -20.99
N ASN A 30 -11.44 -4.92 -19.94
CA ASN A 30 -11.52 -3.72 -19.09
C ASN A 30 -11.01 -2.47 -19.82
N THR A 31 -11.57 -1.34 -19.42
CA THR A 31 -11.18 -0.02 -19.92
C THR A 31 -9.79 0.38 -19.40
N VAL A 32 -9.18 1.37 -20.06
CA VAL A 32 -7.87 1.90 -19.67
C VAL A 32 -7.91 2.49 -18.25
N GLU A 33 -9.02 3.10 -17.88
CA GLU A 33 -9.25 3.72 -16.58
C GLU A 33 -9.33 2.66 -15.47
N GLN A 34 -9.99 1.53 -15.74
CA GLN A 34 -10.06 0.41 -14.80
C GLN A 34 -8.68 -0.21 -14.56
N LYS A 35 -7.87 -0.35 -15.62
CA LYS A 35 -6.49 -0.84 -15.51
C LYS A 35 -5.61 0.12 -14.71
N ALA A 36 -5.72 1.42 -14.97
CA ALA A 36 -4.98 2.45 -14.23
C ALA A 36 -5.38 2.51 -12.74
N ALA A 37 -6.67 2.31 -12.44
CA ALA A 37 -7.16 2.23 -11.06
C ALA A 37 -6.59 1.02 -10.32
N MET A 38 -6.58 -0.17 -10.94
CA MET A 38 -5.98 -1.38 -10.38
C MET A 38 -4.49 -1.18 -10.10
N GLU A 39 -3.72 -0.66 -11.07
CA GLU A 39 -2.27 -0.42 -10.89
C GLU A 39 -2.00 0.54 -9.72
N LYS A 40 -2.81 1.60 -9.61
CA LYS A 40 -2.70 2.57 -8.51
C LYS A 40 -3.01 1.91 -7.16
N TRP A 41 -4.04 1.06 -7.10
CA TRP A 41 -4.40 0.31 -5.89
C TRP A 41 -3.29 -0.67 -5.50
N GLU A 42 -2.76 -1.46 -6.43
CA GLU A 42 -1.68 -2.41 -6.20
C GLU A 42 -0.41 -1.73 -5.70
N ARG A 43 -0.04 -0.61 -6.30
CA ARG A 43 1.11 0.18 -5.87
C ARG A 43 0.92 0.74 -4.46
N SER A 44 -0.26 1.28 -4.15
CA SER A 44 -0.59 1.70 -2.79
C SER A 44 -0.51 0.54 -1.79
N ASN A 45 -1.06 -0.62 -2.14
CA ASN A 45 -1.10 -1.82 -1.29
C ASN A 45 0.28 -2.39 -1.02
N CYS A 46 1.13 -2.48 -2.06
CA CYS A 46 2.49 -2.95 -1.90
C CYS A 46 3.29 -2.04 -0.95
N MET A 47 3.17 -0.73 -1.10
CA MET A 47 3.89 0.19 -0.23
C MET A 47 3.35 0.19 1.20
N SER A 48 2.02 0.11 1.40
CA SER A 48 1.43 0.04 2.74
C SER A 48 1.89 -1.21 3.48
N LEU A 49 1.93 -2.37 2.80
CA LEU A 49 2.47 -3.62 3.34
C LEU A 49 3.94 -3.48 3.74
N MET A 50 4.77 -2.84 2.91
CA MET A 50 6.17 -2.61 3.25
C MET A 50 6.29 -1.75 4.51
N ILE A 51 5.54 -0.66 4.61
CA ILE A 51 5.53 0.20 5.80
C ILE A 51 5.07 -0.61 7.02
N MET A 52 3.94 -1.32 6.96
CA MET A 52 3.46 -2.14 8.08
C MET A 52 4.53 -3.15 8.52
N LYS A 53 5.13 -3.89 7.60
CA LYS A 53 6.21 -4.85 7.91
C LYS A 53 7.43 -4.18 8.56
N HIS A 54 7.77 -2.97 8.15
CA HIS A 54 8.95 -2.23 8.67
C HIS A 54 8.66 -1.49 9.98
N SER A 55 7.40 -1.09 10.20
CA SER A 55 6.93 -0.45 11.43
C SER A 55 6.72 -1.44 12.57
N ILE A 56 6.62 -2.74 12.30
CA ILE A 56 6.56 -3.76 13.37
C ILE A 56 7.88 -3.74 14.16
N PRO A 57 7.83 -3.46 15.48
CA PRO A 57 9.00 -3.45 16.34
C PRO A 57 9.75 -4.79 16.32
N LYS A 58 11.08 -4.73 16.39
CA LYS A 58 11.96 -5.92 16.37
C LYS A 58 11.63 -6.94 17.46
N ALA A 59 11.15 -6.48 18.61
CA ALA A 59 10.70 -7.32 19.72
C ALA A 59 9.49 -8.22 19.35
N ILE A 60 8.66 -7.80 18.39
CA ILE A 60 7.49 -8.56 17.92
C ILE A 60 7.87 -9.49 16.76
N ARG A 61 8.83 -9.10 15.91
CA ARG A 61 9.24 -9.92 14.74
C ARG A 61 9.69 -11.34 15.09
N GLY A 62 10.34 -11.55 16.24
CA GLY A 62 10.78 -12.88 16.68
C GLY A 62 9.73 -13.67 17.46
N ALA A 63 8.59 -13.05 17.79
CA ALA A 63 7.49 -13.68 18.52
C ALA A 63 6.46 -14.33 17.59
N ILE A 64 6.54 -14.08 16.28
CA ILE A 64 5.71 -14.74 15.27
C ILE A 64 6.47 -15.99 14.83
N PRO A 65 6.03 -17.20 15.20
CA PRO A 65 6.63 -18.42 14.67
C PRO A 65 6.39 -18.47 13.15
N GLU A 66 7.42 -18.83 12.38
CA GLU A 66 7.23 -19.23 10.98
C GLU A 66 6.37 -20.50 11.01
N GLU A 67 5.19 -20.44 10.39
CA GLU A 67 4.32 -21.60 10.21
C GLU A 67 5.13 -22.68 9.47
N SER A 68 5.23 -23.85 10.11
CA SER A 68 5.98 -25.03 9.65
C SER A 68 5.19 -25.86 8.66
#